data_AF-A0A7Y5DIJ7-F1
#
_entry.id   AF-A0A7Y5DIJ7-F1
#
_cell.length_a   1.000
_cell.length_b   1.000
_cell.length_c   1.000
_cell.angle_alpha   90.00
_cell.angle_beta   90.00
_cell.angle_gamma   90.00
#
_symmetry.space_group_name_H-M   'P 1'
#
loop_
_entity.id
_entity.type
_entity.pdbx_description
1 polymer ?
#
loop_
_entity_poly.entity_id
_entity_poly.type
_entity_poly.pdbx_seq_one_letter_code
_entity_poly.pdbx_strand_id
1 'polypeptide(L)'
;MAPIFTVATEMIIGSAPPERAGSAAAMSETCGELGGALGIAILGSLGIMLYRYLIADAFPDGMSAEVMAHAKLSFNDAVNAMQPLAEPIKSQVLAKAEEAFTRALQCIAAIAALCSLVMAAMTLKFLKVK
;
A
#
# COMPACT_ATOMS: atom_id res chain seq x y z
N MET A 1 16.67 6.15 -1.78
CA MET A 1 16.53 4.68 -1.79
C MET A 1 17.85 3.94 -2.09
N ALA A 2 18.77 4.48 -2.89
CA ALA A 2 20.00 3.80 -3.31
C ALA A 2 20.97 3.29 -2.20
N PRO A 3 21.33 4.04 -1.14
CA PRO A 3 22.39 3.58 -0.23
C PRO A 3 21.98 2.40 0.67
N ILE A 4 20.71 2.30 1.07
CA ILE A 4 20.25 1.26 2.00
C ILE A 4 20.24 -0.12 1.34
N PHE A 5 19.71 -0.22 0.12
CA PHE A 5 19.61 -1.50 -0.60
C PHE A 5 21.00 -2.07 -0.93
N THR A 6 21.91 -1.22 -1.40
CA THR A 6 23.28 -1.62 -1.71
C THR A 6 24.02 -2.08 -0.47
N VAL A 7 24.01 -1.28 0.61
CA VAL A 7 24.70 -1.63 1.87
C VAL A 7 24.12 -2.89 2.51
N ALA A 8 22.78 -3.08 2.48
CA ALA A 8 22.16 -4.29 2.99
C ALA A 8 22.58 -5.54 2.18
N THR A 9 22.61 -5.43 0.86
CA THR A 9 23.00 -6.53 -0.04
C THR A 9 24.47 -6.90 0.17
N GLU A 10 25.36 -5.91 0.29
CA GLU A 10 26.76 -6.13 0.61
C GLU A 10 26.96 -6.81 1.97
N MET A 11 26.21 -6.39 3.00
CA MET A 11 26.26 -7.06 4.31
C MET A 11 25.77 -8.51 4.25
N ILE A 12 24.70 -8.80 3.50
CA ILE A 12 24.18 -10.17 3.33
C ILE A 12 25.23 -11.05 2.63
N ILE A 13 25.73 -10.62 1.47
CA ILE A 13 26.69 -11.38 0.67
C ILE A 13 28.02 -11.53 1.43
N GLY A 14 28.51 -10.45 2.06
CA GLY A 14 29.76 -10.45 2.81
C GLY A 14 29.74 -11.27 4.11
N SER A 15 28.56 -11.61 4.62
CA SER A 15 28.40 -12.49 5.79
C SER A 15 28.44 -13.99 5.47
N ALA A 16 28.34 -14.36 4.19
CA ALA A 16 28.38 -15.75 3.74
C ALA A 16 29.81 -16.21 3.39
N PRO A 17 30.16 -17.50 3.56
CA PRO A 17 31.41 -18.05 3.03
C PRO A 17 31.54 -17.81 1.52
N PRO A 18 32.75 -17.59 0.98
CA PRO A 18 32.96 -17.26 -0.44
C PRO A 18 32.33 -18.27 -1.40
N GLU A 19 32.33 -19.55 -1.04
CA GLU A 19 31.78 -20.64 -1.85
C GLU A 19 30.24 -20.59 -1.94
N ARG A 20 29.57 -19.81 -1.06
CA ARG A 20 28.10 -19.65 -0.99
C ARG A 20 27.63 -18.23 -1.29
N ALA A 21 28.53 -17.30 -1.63
CA ALA A 21 28.18 -15.91 -1.92
C ALA A 21 27.13 -15.78 -3.03
N GLY A 22 27.23 -16.61 -4.08
CA GLY A 22 26.23 -16.64 -5.17
C GLY A 22 24.83 -17.07 -4.70
N SER A 23 24.74 -18.06 -3.81
CA SER A 23 23.47 -18.47 -3.21
C SER A 23 22.89 -17.37 -2.31
N ALA A 24 23.72 -16.69 -1.53
CA ALA A 24 23.30 -15.57 -0.69
C ALA A 24 22.77 -14.39 -1.51
N ALA A 25 23.43 -14.07 -2.63
CA ALA A 25 22.98 -13.04 -3.56
C ALA A 25 21.61 -13.37 -4.18
N ALA A 26 21.46 -14.59 -4.73
CA ALA A 26 20.20 -15.03 -5.33
C ALA A 26 19.03 -15.03 -4.34
N MET A 27 19.29 -15.43 -3.08
CA MET A 27 18.30 -15.34 -2.02
C MET A 27 17.92 -13.89 -1.69
N SER A 28 18.89 -12.98 -1.61
CA SER A 28 18.65 -11.56 -1.34
C SER A 28 17.77 -10.92 -2.41
N GLU A 29 18.06 -11.20 -3.68
CA GLU A 29 17.27 -10.70 -4.81
C GLU A 29 15.84 -11.26 -4.79
N THR A 30 15.70 -12.59 -4.62
CA THR A 30 14.39 -13.24 -4.53
C THR A 30 13.56 -12.67 -3.36
N CYS A 31 14.17 -12.48 -2.20
CA CYS A 31 13.50 -11.90 -1.03
C CYS A 31 13.09 -10.45 -1.27
N GLY A 32 13.92 -9.66 -1.96
CA GLY A 32 13.62 -8.28 -2.31
C GLY A 32 12.41 -8.17 -3.24
N GLU A 33 12.42 -8.92 -4.35
CA GLU A 33 11.32 -8.95 -5.33
C GLU A 33 10.03 -9.50 -4.70
N LEU A 34 10.11 -10.62 -3.99
CA LEU A 34 8.97 -11.22 -3.31
C LEU A 34 8.40 -10.29 -2.24
N GLY A 35 9.26 -9.66 -1.44
CA GLY A 35 8.85 -8.71 -0.40
C GLY A 35 8.17 -7.48 -1.00
N GLY A 36 8.71 -6.94 -2.09
CA GLY A 36 8.10 -5.84 -2.83
C GLY A 36 6.72 -6.20 -3.38
N ALA A 37 6.62 -7.35 -4.08
CA ALA A 37 5.36 -7.83 -4.64
C ALA A 37 4.29 -8.09 -3.56
N LEU A 38 4.66 -8.74 -2.45
CA LEU A 38 3.76 -8.97 -1.32
C LEU A 38 3.33 -7.65 -0.67
N GLY A 39 4.24 -6.69 -0.51
CA GLY A 39 3.92 -5.36 0.02
C GLY A 39 2.86 -4.65 -0.82
N ILE A 40 3.05 -4.63 -2.14
CA ILE A 40 2.08 -4.05 -3.08
C ILE A 40 0.72 -4.77 -2.99
N ALA A 41 0.72 -6.10 -3.01
CA ALA A 41 -0.50 -6.89 -2.99
C ALA A 41 -1.29 -6.72 -1.69
N ILE A 42 -0.62 -6.82 -0.53
CA ILE A 42 -1.27 -6.76 0.78
C ILE A 42 -1.75 -5.33 1.07
N LEU A 43 -0.87 -4.34 0.97
CA LEU A 43 -1.22 -2.95 1.30
C LEU A 43 -2.20 -2.36 0.27
N GLY A 44 -2.04 -2.70 -1.01
CA GLY A 44 -2.98 -2.31 -2.06
C GLY A 44 -4.38 -2.90 -1.84
N SER A 45 -4.47 -4.21 -1.55
CA SER A 45 -5.75 -4.87 -1.25
C SER A 45 -6.42 -4.26 -0.01
N LEU A 46 -5.65 -4.00 1.04
CA LEU A 46 -6.15 -3.34 2.25
C LEU A 46 -6.63 -1.92 1.96
N GLY A 47 -5.90 -1.15 1.15
CA GLY A 47 -6.29 0.19 0.75
C GLY A 47 -7.62 0.21 -0.01
N ILE A 48 -7.80 -0.70 -0.96
CA ILE A 48 -9.06 -0.86 -1.70
C ILE A 48 -10.20 -1.29 -0.76
N MET A 49 -9.95 -2.23 0.16
CA MET A 49 -10.94 -2.66 1.15
C MET A 49 -11.40 -1.50 2.04
N LEU A 50 -10.47 -0.68 2.53
CA LEU A 50 -10.77 0.49 3.36
C LEU A 50 -11.54 1.55 2.58
N TYR A 51 -11.12 1.85 1.34
CA TYR A 51 -11.84 2.77 0.46
C TYR A 51 -13.28 2.32 0.24
N ARG A 52 -13.49 1.04 -0.10
CA ARG A 52 -14.82 0.43 -0.29
C ARG A 52 -15.73 0.56 0.92
N TYR A 53 -15.16 0.40 2.12
CA TYR A 53 -15.87 0.53 3.37
C TYR A 53 -16.24 2.00 3.65
N LEU A 54 -15.29 2.91 3.48
CA LEU A 54 -15.47 4.33 3.79
C LEU A 54 -16.43 5.06 2.83
N ILE A 55 -16.42 4.71 1.54
CA ILE A 55 -17.33 5.33 0.56
C ILE A 55 -18.75 4.76 0.64
N ALA A 56 -19.00 3.68 1.39
CA ALA A 56 -20.32 3.05 1.43
C ALA A 56 -21.42 4.00 1.92
N ASP A 57 -21.08 4.94 2.80
CA ASP A 57 -22.00 5.94 3.37
C ASP A 57 -22.08 7.23 2.53
N ALA A 58 -21.38 7.30 1.40
CA ALA A 58 -21.36 8.47 0.53
C ALA A 58 -22.58 8.56 -0.41
N PHE A 59 -23.33 7.46 -0.56
CA PHE A 59 -24.35 7.34 -1.59
C PHE A 59 -25.73 7.76 -1.05
N PRO A 60 -26.43 8.69 -1.73
CA PRO A 60 -27.82 9.03 -1.41
C PRO A 60 -28.78 7.84 -1.58
N ASP A 61 -29.87 7.87 -0.81
CA ASP A 61 -30.97 6.92 -0.96
C ASP A 61 -31.54 6.96 -2.39
N GLY A 62 -31.81 5.77 -2.95
CA GLY A 62 -32.35 5.62 -4.30
C GLY A 62 -31.29 5.65 -5.42
N MET A 63 -29.99 5.76 -5.10
CA MET A 63 -28.94 5.57 -6.10
C MET A 63 -28.93 4.12 -6.63
N SER A 64 -28.69 3.97 -7.94
CA SER A 64 -28.58 2.65 -8.57
C SER A 64 -27.49 1.80 -7.91
N ALA A 65 -27.83 0.55 -7.60
CA ALA A 65 -26.89 -0.42 -7.05
C ALA A 65 -25.67 -0.66 -7.95
N GLU A 66 -25.85 -0.57 -9.27
CA GLU A 66 -24.78 -0.73 -10.25
C GLU A 66 -23.77 0.43 -10.19
N VAL A 67 -24.27 1.67 -10.09
CA VAL A 67 -23.44 2.87 -9.95
C VAL A 67 -22.66 2.82 -8.63
N MET A 68 -23.32 2.44 -7.54
CA MET A 68 -22.67 2.27 -6.24
C MET A 68 -21.61 1.17 -6.26
N ALA A 69 -21.89 0.04 -6.92
CA ALA A 69 -20.94 -1.07 -7.04
C ALA A 69 -19.70 -0.67 -7.83
N HIS A 70 -19.87 0.04 -8.97
CA HIS A 70 -18.76 0.57 -9.75
C HIS A 70 -17.95 1.60 -8.97
N ALA A 71 -18.59 2.56 -8.31
CA ALA A 71 -17.90 3.60 -7.54
C ALA A 71 -17.05 3.04 -6.38
N LYS A 72 -17.43 1.89 -5.84
CA LYS A 72 -16.67 1.19 -4.79
C LYS A 72 -15.38 0.54 -5.32
N LEU A 73 -15.19 0.32 -6.62
CA LEU A 73 -14.01 -0.38 -7.14
C LEU A 73 -12.71 0.41 -6.94
N SER A 74 -12.74 1.72 -7.22
CA SER A 74 -11.64 2.65 -6.97
C SER A 74 -12.13 4.09 -7.00
N PHE A 75 -11.29 5.04 -6.58
CA PHE A 75 -11.59 6.47 -6.72
C PHE A 75 -11.81 6.88 -8.17
N ASN A 76 -11.01 6.36 -9.10
CA ASN A 76 -11.18 6.62 -10.53
C ASN A 76 -12.51 6.07 -11.06
N ASP A 77 -12.92 4.89 -10.60
CA ASP A 77 -14.22 4.31 -10.96
C ASP A 77 -15.38 5.12 -10.39
N ALA A 78 -15.25 5.70 -9.19
CA ALA A 78 -16.22 6.66 -8.67
C ALA A 78 -16.30 7.91 -9.55
N VAL A 79 -15.16 8.50 -9.94
CA VAL A 79 -15.14 9.65 -10.87
C VAL A 79 -15.89 9.35 -12.16
N ASN A 80 -15.64 8.18 -12.75
CA ASN A 80 -16.31 7.75 -13.98
C ASN A 80 -17.80 7.48 -13.77
N ALA A 81 -18.17 6.79 -12.69
CA ALA A 81 -19.56 6.46 -12.37
C ALA A 81 -20.42 7.69 -12.08
N MET A 82 -19.82 8.78 -11.57
CA MET A 82 -20.52 10.04 -11.27
C MET A 82 -20.58 10.99 -12.47
N GLN A 83 -19.85 10.74 -13.58
CA GLN A 83 -19.88 11.61 -14.77
C GLN A 83 -21.29 11.93 -15.30
N PRO A 84 -22.20 10.94 -15.48
CA PRO A 84 -23.53 11.19 -16.04
C PRO A 84 -24.51 11.82 -15.04
N LEU A 85 -24.15 11.97 -13.76
CA LEU A 85 -25.04 12.52 -12.75
C LEU A 85 -25.05 14.05 -12.76
N ALA A 86 -26.22 14.61 -12.43
CA ALA A 86 -26.39 16.04 -12.25
C ALA A 86 -25.82 16.54 -10.92
N GLU A 87 -25.47 17.82 -10.88
CA GLU A 87 -25.19 18.51 -9.63
C GLU A 87 -26.48 18.70 -8.81
N PRO A 88 -26.42 18.74 -7.46
CA PRO A 88 -25.21 18.71 -6.62
C PRO A 88 -24.77 17.29 -6.19
N ILE A 89 -25.49 16.24 -6.62
CA ILE A 89 -25.23 14.86 -6.17
C ILE A 89 -23.82 14.42 -6.58
N LYS A 90 -23.43 14.73 -7.82
CA LYS A 90 -22.09 14.42 -8.34
C LYS A 90 -20.99 14.98 -7.45
N SER A 91 -20.96 16.29 -7.20
CA SER A 91 -19.92 16.90 -6.37
C SER A 91 -19.92 16.40 -4.92
N GLN A 92 -21.10 16.13 -4.33
CA GLN A 92 -21.20 15.59 -2.97
C GLN A 92 -20.57 14.19 -2.85
N VAL A 93 -20.89 13.29 -3.79
CA VAL A 93 -20.34 11.93 -3.79
C VAL A 93 -18.84 11.96 -4.07
N LEU A 94 -18.38 12.80 -5.01
CA LEU A 94 -16.96 12.92 -5.32
C LEU A 94 -16.14 13.47 -4.16
N ALA A 95 -16.65 14.47 -3.43
CA ALA A 95 -16.00 14.97 -2.22
C ALA A 95 -15.86 13.88 -1.16
N LYS A 96 -16.90 13.05 -0.97
CA LYS A 96 -16.86 11.91 -0.05
C LYS A 96 -15.94 10.79 -0.54
N ALA A 97 -15.86 10.56 -1.84
CA ALA A 97 -14.93 9.60 -2.44
C ALA A 97 -13.47 10.03 -2.22
N GLU A 98 -13.17 11.33 -2.36
CA GLU A 98 -11.84 11.89 -2.12
C GLU A 98 -11.44 11.77 -0.64
N GLU A 99 -12.38 12.08 0.27
CA GLU A 99 -12.21 11.91 1.71
C GLU A 99 -11.92 10.44 2.06
N ALA A 100 -12.73 9.52 1.55
CA ALA A 100 -12.56 8.07 1.75
C ALA A 100 -11.22 7.56 1.22
N PHE A 101 -10.81 7.99 0.01
CA PHE A 101 -9.55 7.61 -0.60
C PHE A 101 -8.36 8.14 0.21
N THR A 102 -8.38 9.41 0.59
CA THR A 102 -7.33 10.03 1.39
C THR A 102 -7.20 9.36 2.75
N ARG A 103 -8.33 9.05 3.40
CA ARG A 103 -8.33 8.36 4.69
C ARG A 103 -7.78 6.95 4.59
N ALA A 104 -8.14 6.20 3.54
CA ALA A 104 -7.56 4.89 3.27
C ALA A 104 -6.05 4.97 3.07
N LEU A 105 -5.56 5.95 2.28
CA LEU A 105 -4.12 6.18 2.08
C LEU A 105 -3.40 6.53 3.39
N GLN A 106 -3.97 7.37 4.24
CA GLN A 106 -3.40 7.71 5.54
C GLN A 106 -3.29 6.49 6.46
N CYS A 107 -4.29 5.60 6.47
CA CYS A 107 -4.23 4.35 7.21
C CYS A 107 -3.10 3.44 6.70
N ILE A 108 -2.96 3.28 5.38
CA ILE A 108 -1.86 2.50 4.79
C ILE A 108 -0.50 3.12 5.12
N ALA A 109 -0.38 4.44 5.04
CA ALA A 109 0.84 5.16 5.40
C ALA A 109 1.20 4.96 6.89
N ALA A 110 0.21 4.97 7.79
CA ALA A 110 0.43 4.70 9.21
C ALA A 110 0.90 3.27 9.48
N ILE A 111 0.34 2.28 8.77
CA ILE A 111 0.79 0.88 8.85
C ILE A 111 2.23 0.76 8.34
N ALA A 112 2.55 1.37 7.19
CA ALA A 112 3.89 1.37 6.64
C ALA A 112 4.90 2.02 7.60
N ALA A 113 4.54 3.16 8.20
CA ALA A 113 5.35 3.83 9.21
C ALA A 113 5.59 2.95 10.44
N LEU A 114 4.55 2.25 10.94
CA LEU A 114 4.68 1.31 12.05
C LEU A 114 5.64 0.16 11.70
N CYS A 115 5.50 -0.44 10.52
CA CYS A 115 6.42 -1.48 10.05
C CYS A 115 7.87 -0.96 9.98
N SER A 116 8.10 0.26 9.48
CA SER A 116 9.43 0.88 9.47
C SER A 116 9.99 1.11 10.88
N LEU A 117 9.16 1.53 11.83
CA LEU A 117 9.58 1.71 13.23
C LEU A 117 9.96 0.38 13.89
N VAL A 118 9.19 -0.69 13.64
CA VAL A 118 9.50 -2.04 14.12
C VAL A 118 10.85 -2.51 13.55
N MET A 119 11.07 -2.33 12.25
CA MET A 119 12.36 -2.66 11.61
C MET A 119 13.52 -1.85 12.19
N ALA A 120 13.33 -0.55 12.41
CA ALA A 120 14.34 0.30 13.03
C ALA A 120 14.68 -0.17 14.46
N ALA A 121 13.68 -0.50 15.27
CA ALA A 121 13.87 -1.02 16.62
C ALA A 121 14.60 -2.38 16.62
N MET A 122 14.28 -3.26 15.68
CA MET A 122 14.99 -4.52 15.50
C MET A 122 16.46 -4.29 15.14
N THR A 123 16.74 -3.41 14.18
CA THR A 123 18.11 -3.07 13.80
C THR A 123 18.90 -2.52 14.99
N LEU A 124 18.33 -1.59 15.77
CA LEU A 124 18.98 -1.06 16.96
C LEU A 124 19.28 -2.14 18.02
N LYS A 125 18.42 -3.16 18.14
CA LYS A 125 18.59 -4.23 19.12
C LYS A 125 19.59 -5.31 18.67
N PHE A 126 19.62 -5.64 17.38
CA PHE A 126 20.36 -6.78 16.85
C PHE A 126 21.67 -6.42 16.16
N LEU A 127 21.82 -5.19 15.69
CA LEU A 127 23.07 -4.72 15.09
C LEU A 127 24.10 -4.46 16.21
N LYS A 128 24.88 -5.48 16.55
CA LYS A 128 26.08 -5.31 17.37
C LYS A 128 27.15 -4.64 16.50
N VAL A 129 27.32 -3.33 16.68
CA VAL A 129 28.50 -2.62 16.16
C VAL A 129 29.71 -3.23 16.85
N LYS A 130 30.54 -3.94 16.09
CA LYS A 130 31.87 -4.40 16.49
C LYS A 130 32.90 -3.60 15.71
#